data_AF-A0A838SJH7-F1
#
_entry.id   AF-A0A838SJH7-F1
#
_cell.length_a   1.000
_cell.length_b   1.000
_cell.length_c   1.000
_cell.angle_alpha   90.00
_cell.angle_beta   90.00
_cell.angle_gamma   90.00
#
_symmetry.space_group_name_H-M   'P 1'
#
loop_
_entity.id
_entity.type
_entity.pdbx_description
1 polymer ?
#
loop_
_entity_poly.entity_id
_entity_poly.type
_entity_poly.pdbx_seq_one_letter_code
_entity_poly.pdbx_strand_id
1 'polypeptide(L)'
;MDTVEQQLKDVRALYGEEKCRGWVLRLLMSMVLVSVLLPTFAFSTAWAEVVPDVVGFSQIAAESEITGAGLTVGAITTTNHASVPSGSVISQTPAAGIDVPAGSSIDLVVSDGPALITVPGVVGLPQLDAESAITGAGLTVGATTTASHASVPAGSVISQNPAAGASVAAGSPVDLVVSNGPAPVSVPNVVGLAKTNAESAITGAGLTVGAITTASHASVASGRVISQTPAAGTSVAAGSAVALVVS
;
A
#
# COMPACT_ATOMS: atom_id res chain seq x y z
N MET A 1 101.37 -23.22 32.84
CA MET A 1 100.98 -21.97 32.16
C MET A 1 101.43 -21.95 30.70
N ASP A 2 102.03 -23.02 30.17
CA ASP A 2 102.60 -23.03 28.81
C ASP A 2 101.67 -23.50 27.68
N THR A 3 100.54 -24.15 28.00
CA THR A 3 99.64 -24.69 26.97
C THR A 3 98.76 -23.61 26.31
N VAL A 4 98.43 -22.54 27.04
CA VAL A 4 97.57 -21.46 26.54
C VAL A 4 98.36 -20.47 25.66
N GLU A 5 99.63 -20.22 25.97
CA GLU A 5 100.49 -19.38 25.13
C GLU A 5 100.82 -20.04 23.78
N GLN A 6 100.97 -21.37 23.76
CA GLN A 6 101.22 -22.10 22.52
C GLN A 6 99.97 -22.09 21.61
N GLN A 7 98.78 -22.24 22.19
CA GLN A 7 97.51 -22.13 21.47
C GLN A 7 97.29 -20.72 20.89
N LEU A 8 97.66 -19.67 21.62
CA LEU A 8 97.52 -18.29 21.16
C LEU A 8 98.51 -17.92 20.04
N LYS A 9 99.72 -18.51 20.03
CA LYS A 9 100.67 -18.34 18.91
C LYS A 9 100.22 -19.04 17.64
N ASP A 10 99.64 -20.24 17.75
CA ASP A 10 99.15 -20.99 16.59
C ASP A 10 97.93 -20.33 15.93
N VAL A 11 97.02 -19.76 16.73
CA VAL A 11 95.87 -18.99 16.20
C VAL A 11 96.33 -17.72 15.49
N ARG A 12 97.38 -17.04 16.00
CA ARG A 12 97.93 -15.82 15.40
C ARG A 12 98.68 -16.09 14.09
N ALA A 13 99.26 -17.28 13.92
CA ALA A 13 99.94 -17.67 12.69
C ALA A 13 98.97 -18.05 11.55
N LEU A 14 97.77 -18.54 11.87
CA LEU A 14 96.76 -18.91 10.88
C LEU A 14 95.95 -17.72 10.34
N TYR A 15 95.95 -16.59 11.05
CA TYR A 15 95.25 -15.36 10.66
C TYR A 15 96.23 -14.31 10.14
N GLY A 16 96.85 -14.59 9.00
CA GLY A 16 97.66 -13.62 8.25
C GLY A 16 96.84 -12.38 7.89
N GLU A 17 97.37 -11.22 8.25
CA GLU A 17 96.73 -9.89 8.34
C GLU A 17 96.13 -9.30 7.04
N GLU A 18 96.15 -10.01 5.92
CA GLU A 18 95.78 -9.44 4.62
C GLU A 18 94.41 -9.91 4.07
N LYS A 19 93.76 -10.93 4.67
CA LYS A 19 92.55 -11.57 4.08
C LYS A 19 91.23 -11.42 4.83
N CYS A 20 91.21 -10.92 6.07
CA CYS A 20 89.99 -10.83 6.87
C CYS A 20 89.08 -9.66 6.50
N ARG A 21 89.64 -8.60 5.90
CA ARG A 21 88.85 -7.46 5.42
C ARG A 21 87.99 -7.80 4.19
N GLY A 22 88.38 -8.83 3.42
CA GLY A 22 87.64 -9.28 2.24
C GLY A 22 86.55 -10.30 2.55
N TRP A 23 86.77 -11.22 3.51
CA TRP A 23 85.80 -12.27 3.84
C TRP A 23 84.67 -11.79 4.75
N VAL A 24 84.96 -10.92 5.74
CA VAL A 24 83.91 -10.34 6.60
C VAL A 24 83.03 -9.37 5.81
N LEU A 25 83.59 -8.64 4.84
CA LEU A 25 82.83 -7.76 3.94
C LEU A 25 82.01 -8.54 2.91
N ARG A 26 82.48 -9.71 2.44
CA ARG A 26 81.72 -10.61 1.55
C ARG A 26 80.60 -11.36 2.26
N LEU A 27 80.77 -11.71 3.54
CA LEU A 27 79.69 -12.28 4.37
C LEU A 27 78.62 -11.22 4.71
N LEU A 28 79.01 -9.98 5.02
CA LEU A 28 78.06 -8.89 5.26
C LEU A 28 77.33 -8.42 3.99
N MET A 29 77.99 -8.39 2.83
CA MET A 29 77.35 -8.00 1.57
C MET A 29 76.44 -9.10 0.98
N SER A 30 76.71 -10.38 1.30
CA SER A 30 75.82 -11.50 0.98
C SER A 30 74.57 -11.54 1.88
N MET A 31 74.67 -11.06 3.13
CA MET A 31 73.50 -10.96 4.03
C MET A 31 72.60 -9.76 3.70
N VAL A 32 73.14 -8.75 3.00
CA VAL A 32 72.36 -7.63 2.45
C VAL A 32 71.71 -7.98 1.11
N LEU A 33 72.31 -8.86 0.30
CA LEU A 33 71.74 -9.24 -1.02
C LEU A 33 70.56 -10.22 -0.95
N VAL A 34 70.36 -10.95 0.15
CA VAL A 34 69.15 -11.76 0.38
C VAL A 34 68.00 -10.94 1.00
N SER A 35 68.25 -9.70 1.44
CA SER A 35 67.24 -8.82 2.03
C SER A 35 66.57 -7.83 1.06
N VAL A 36 66.94 -7.82 -0.23
CA VAL A 36 66.40 -6.87 -1.24
C VAL A 36 65.48 -7.56 -2.26
N LEU A 37 65.03 -8.79 -1.98
CA LEU A 37 64.00 -9.47 -2.78
C LEU A 37 62.89 -10.09 -1.91
N LEU A 38 62.51 -9.41 -0.83
CA LEU A 38 61.11 -9.47 -0.44
C LEU A 38 60.47 -8.33 -1.21
N PRO A 39 59.69 -8.60 -2.26
CA PRO A 39 58.84 -7.56 -2.77
C PRO A 39 58.03 -7.12 -1.55
N THR A 40 58.10 -5.84 -1.20
CA THR A 40 57.03 -5.21 -0.44
C THR A 40 55.81 -5.21 -1.34
N PHE A 41 55.29 -6.42 -1.64
CA PHE A 41 53.87 -6.59 -1.72
C PHE A 41 53.41 -6.09 -0.36
N ALA A 42 52.99 -4.83 -0.34
CA ALA A 42 51.91 -4.44 0.54
C ALA A 42 50.84 -5.50 0.30
N PHE A 43 50.90 -6.59 1.07
CA PHE A 43 49.78 -7.49 1.26
C PHE A 43 48.79 -6.58 1.96
N SER A 44 48.03 -5.88 1.13
CA SER A 44 46.89 -5.10 1.57
C SER A 44 45.93 -6.13 2.12
N THR A 45 46.07 -6.43 3.41
CA THR A 45 45.07 -7.16 4.17
C THR A 45 43.91 -6.19 4.33
N ALA A 46 43.20 -5.92 3.23
CA ALA A 46 41.86 -5.39 3.29
C ALA A 46 41.08 -6.43 4.07
N TRP A 47 40.74 -6.11 5.31
CA TRP A 47 39.89 -6.95 6.12
C TRP A 47 38.57 -7.06 5.37
N ALA A 48 38.25 -8.30 4.98
CA ALA A 48 37.00 -8.62 4.32
C ALA A 48 35.90 -8.61 5.39
N GLU A 49 34.88 -7.80 5.15
CA GLU A 49 33.69 -7.69 5.96
C GLU A 49 32.55 -8.37 5.17
N VAL A 50 31.78 -9.23 5.84
CA VAL A 50 30.66 -9.92 5.19
C VAL A 50 29.47 -8.98 5.14
N VAL A 51 28.93 -8.76 3.94
CA VAL A 51 27.75 -7.91 3.77
C VAL A 51 26.54 -8.52 4.51
N PRO A 52 25.92 -7.79 5.46
CA PRO A 52 24.74 -8.28 6.18
C PRO A 52 23.52 -8.36 5.27
N ASP A 53 22.57 -9.24 5.59
CA ASP A 53 21.26 -9.30 4.90
C ASP A 53 20.29 -8.31 5.56
N VAL A 54 20.03 -7.19 4.88
CA VAL A 54 19.08 -6.17 5.32
C VAL A 54 17.82 -6.12 4.46
N VAL A 55 17.61 -7.09 3.57
CA VAL A 55 16.40 -7.16 2.75
C VAL A 55 15.18 -7.44 3.64
N GLY A 56 14.11 -6.66 3.45
CA GLY A 56 12.89 -6.73 4.25
C GLY A 56 12.94 -5.94 5.57
N PHE A 57 14.12 -5.44 5.97
CA PHE A 57 14.23 -4.58 7.15
C PHE A 57 13.68 -3.19 6.85
N SER A 58 13.33 -2.43 7.89
CA SER A 58 13.09 -0.99 7.73
C SER A 58 14.39 -0.30 7.36
N GLN A 59 14.32 0.81 6.62
CA GLN A 59 15.50 1.60 6.28
C GLN A 59 16.37 1.91 7.52
N ILE A 60 15.76 2.33 8.62
CA ILE A 60 16.48 2.66 9.87
C ILE A 60 17.20 1.43 10.45
N ALA A 61 16.55 0.26 10.45
CA ALA A 61 17.17 -0.96 10.95
C ALA A 61 18.30 -1.45 10.03
N ALA A 62 18.11 -1.34 8.72
CA ALA A 62 19.12 -1.66 7.71
C ALA A 62 20.37 -0.78 7.86
N GLU A 63 20.18 0.54 8.04
CA GLU A 63 21.28 1.49 8.26
C GLU A 63 22.06 1.15 9.54
N SER A 64 21.35 0.79 10.61
CA SER A 64 21.98 0.36 11.87
C SER A 64 22.80 -0.92 11.70
N GLU A 65 22.34 -1.90 10.93
CA GLU A 65 23.09 -3.14 10.74
C GLU A 65 24.29 -2.98 9.81
N ILE A 66 24.15 -2.19 8.73
CA ILE A 66 25.26 -1.88 7.83
C ILE A 66 26.37 -1.17 8.59
N THR A 67 26.02 -0.14 9.37
CA THR A 67 27.01 0.61 10.16
C THR A 67 27.57 -0.20 11.33
N GLY A 68 26.77 -1.07 11.94
CA GLY A 68 27.22 -2.02 12.97
C GLY A 68 28.23 -3.03 12.46
N ALA A 69 28.11 -3.44 11.20
CA ALA A 69 29.06 -4.30 10.50
C ALA A 69 30.29 -3.54 9.96
N GLY A 70 30.53 -2.27 10.31
CA GLY A 70 31.71 -1.53 9.82
C GLY A 70 31.67 -1.18 8.32
N LEU A 71 30.50 -1.27 7.70
CA LEU A 71 30.22 -0.85 6.33
C LEU A 71 29.57 0.54 6.32
N THR A 72 29.48 1.17 5.15
CA THR A 72 28.82 2.47 4.99
C THR A 72 27.54 2.34 4.18
N VAL A 73 26.56 3.20 4.46
CA VAL A 73 25.34 3.27 3.67
C VAL A 73 25.64 4.07 2.41
N GLY A 74 25.38 3.47 1.25
CA GLY A 74 25.58 4.06 -0.07
C GLY A 74 24.38 4.86 -0.54
N ALA A 75 24.08 4.78 -1.83
CA ALA A 75 22.93 5.41 -2.43
C ALA A 75 21.63 4.71 -1.99
N ILE A 76 20.67 5.50 -1.52
CA ILE A 76 19.30 5.04 -1.25
C ILE A 76 18.42 5.50 -2.40
N THR A 77 17.87 4.54 -3.14
CA THR A 77 16.89 4.80 -4.20
C THR A 77 15.54 4.24 -3.78
N THR A 78 14.45 4.86 -4.21
CA THR A 78 13.10 4.38 -3.91
C THR A 78 12.38 3.93 -5.17
N THR A 79 11.52 2.92 -5.04
CA THR A 79 10.63 2.46 -6.11
C THR A 79 9.32 1.95 -5.55
N ASN A 80 8.24 2.08 -6.32
CA ASN A 80 6.98 1.45 -5.98
C ASN A 80 7.11 -0.08 -6.03
N HIS A 81 6.55 -0.76 -5.05
CA HIS A 81 6.50 -2.21 -4.98
C HIS A 81 5.15 -2.69 -4.43
N ALA A 82 4.50 -3.60 -5.13
CA ALA A 82 3.12 -3.99 -4.83
C ALA A 82 2.95 -4.70 -3.47
N SER A 83 3.96 -5.44 -3.02
CA SER A 83 3.89 -6.30 -1.83
C SER A 83 4.85 -5.94 -0.69
N VAL A 84 5.80 -5.02 -0.92
CA VAL A 84 6.78 -4.64 0.11
C VAL A 84 6.28 -3.34 0.73
N PRO A 85 6.07 -3.29 2.06
CA PRO A 85 5.59 -2.08 2.74
C PRO A 85 6.48 -0.87 2.45
N SER A 86 5.88 0.32 2.43
CA SER A 86 6.65 1.56 2.31
C SER A 86 7.69 1.68 3.44
N GLY A 87 8.92 2.05 3.08
CA GLY A 87 10.06 2.19 4.01
C GLY A 87 10.85 0.91 4.27
N SER A 88 10.48 -0.22 3.66
CA SER A 88 11.25 -1.48 3.73
C SER A 88 12.23 -1.62 2.56
N VAL A 89 13.40 -2.20 2.83
CA VAL A 89 14.42 -2.50 1.81
C VAL A 89 13.94 -3.63 0.91
N ILE A 90 13.87 -3.37 -0.40
CA ILE A 90 13.54 -4.33 -1.47
C ILE A 90 14.79 -5.11 -1.87
N SER A 91 15.90 -4.40 -2.04
CA SER A 91 17.17 -5.00 -2.45
C SER A 91 18.34 -4.16 -1.97
N GLN A 92 19.48 -4.81 -1.85
CA GLN A 92 20.75 -4.19 -1.51
C GLN A 92 21.80 -4.53 -2.57
N THR A 93 22.83 -3.70 -2.72
CA THR A 93 23.98 -3.97 -3.56
C THR A 93 25.25 -3.45 -2.89
N PRO A 94 26.29 -4.26 -2.68
CA PRO A 94 26.42 -5.69 -2.99
C PRO A 94 25.42 -6.62 -2.26
N ALA A 95 25.20 -7.82 -2.80
CA ALA A 95 24.30 -8.81 -2.21
C ALA A 95 24.82 -9.32 -0.86
N ALA A 96 23.91 -9.78 -0.01
CA ALA A 96 24.26 -10.33 1.30
C ALA A 96 25.20 -11.53 1.19
N GLY A 97 26.08 -11.69 2.19
CA GLY A 97 27.04 -12.79 2.26
C GLY A 97 28.27 -12.64 1.36
N ILE A 98 28.40 -11.53 0.63
CA ILE A 98 29.61 -11.21 -0.14
C ILE A 98 30.65 -10.58 0.77
N ASP A 99 31.91 -10.99 0.61
CA ASP A 99 33.05 -10.35 1.25
C ASP A 99 33.40 -9.05 0.52
N VAL A 100 33.37 -7.93 1.25
CA VAL A 100 33.75 -6.61 0.72
C VAL A 100 34.84 -5.98 1.59
N PRO A 101 35.66 -5.07 1.05
CA PRO A 101 36.60 -4.32 1.89
C PRO A 101 35.87 -3.55 2.99
N ALA A 102 36.45 -3.51 4.19
CA ALA A 102 35.94 -2.68 5.29
C ALA A 102 35.66 -1.24 4.84
N GLY A 103 34.53 -0.67 5.29
CA GLY A 103 34.06 0.66 4.90
C GLY A 103 33.40 0.74 3.51
N SER A 104 33.25 -0.37 2.79
CA SER A 104 32.52 -0.39 1.51
C SER A 104 31.08 0.11 1.68
N SER A 105 30.57 0.77 0.64
CA SER A 105 29.22 1.30 0.61
C SER A 105 28.21 0.25 0.13
N ILE A 106 27.09 0.13 0.84
CA ILE A 106 25.96 -0.72 0.46
C ILE A 106 24.82 0.18 -0.03
N ASP A 107 24.50 0.09 -1.32
CA ASP A 107 23.37 0.78 -1.93
C ASP A 107 22.08 0.03 -1.60
N LEU A 108 21.01 0.78 -1.32
CA LEU A 108 19.72 0.25 -0.94
C LEU A 108 18.64 0.71 -1.92
N VAL A 109 17.74 -0.21 -2.27
CA VAL A 109 16.48 0.09 -2.94
C VAL A 109 15.38 -0.08 -1.92
N VAL A 110 14.67 1.00 -1.59
CA VAL A 110 13.60 1.03 -0.59
C VAL A 110 12.25 1.10 -1.29
N SER A 111 11.24 0.45 -0.73
CA SER A 111 9.88 0.48 -1.26
C SER A 111 9.17 1.78 -0.89
N ASP A 112 8.52 2.40 -1.87
CA ASP A 112 7.51 3.45 -1.64
C ASP A 112 6.10 2.87 -1.40
N GLY A 113 5.97 1.53 -1.45
CA GLY A 113 4.68 0.83 -1.38
C GLY A 113 4.01 0.68 -2.76
N PRO A 114 2.74 0.24 -2.81
CA PRO A 114 2.00 0.12 -4.07
C PRO A 114 1.74 1.50 -4.68
N ALA A 115 1.74 1.58 -6.02
CA ALA A 115 1.37 2.81 -6.72
C ALA A 115 -0.05 3.24 -6.33
N LEU A 116 -0.17 4.46 -5.81
CA LEU A 116 -1.44 5.02 -5.35
C LEU A 116 -2.13 5.81 -6.47
N ILE A 117 -3.45 5.65 -6.54
CA ILE A 117 -4.36 6.33 -7.45
C ILE A 117 -5.36 7.12 -6.60
N THR A 118 -5.66 8.34 -7.04
CA THR A 118 -6.71 9.17 -6.43
C THR A 118 -8.08 8.72 -6.90
N VAL A 119 -8.98 8.43 -5.96
CA VAL A 119 -10.35 7.99 -6.26
C VAL A 119 -11.15 9.17 -6.86
N PRO A 120 -11.76 9.02 -8.05
CA PRO A 120 -12.57 10.05 -8.67
C PRO A 120 -13.88 10.27 -7.90
N GLY A 121 -14.44 11.47 -8.01
CA GLY A 121 -15.77 11.77 -7.48
C GLY A 121 -16.87 11.40 -8.48
N VAL A 122 -17.67 10.40 -8.15
CA VAL A 122 -18.74 9.88 -9.00
C VAL A 122 -20.15 10.02 -8.40
N VAL A 123 -20.25 10.56 -7.18
CA VAL A 123 -21.54 10.85 -6.54
C VAL A 123 -22.37 11.82 -7.40
N GLY A 124 -23.64 11.48 -7.63
CA GLY A 124 -24.57 12.25 -8.47
C GLY A 124 -24.50 11.89 -9.96
N LEU A 125 -23.48 11.17 -10.42
CA LEU A 125 -23.42 10.71 -11.80
C LEU A 125 -24.39 9.53 -12.04
N PRO A 126 -24.85 9.33 -13.29
CA PRO A 126 -25.45 8.07 -13.70
C PRO A 126 -24.49 6.91 -13.47
N GLN A 127 -25.01 5.74 -13.10
CA GLN A 127 -24.19 4.55 -12.80
C GLN A 127 -23.15 4.24 -13.90
N LEU A 128 -23.57 4.27 -15.17
CA LEU A 128 -22.70 3.93 -16.30
C LEU A 128 -21.52 4.92 -16.46
N ASP A 129 -21.77 6.20 -16.22
CA ASP A 129 -20.74 7.25 -16.26
C ASP A 129 -19.79 7.13 -15.06
N ALA A 130 -20.32 6.77 -13.89
CA ALA A 130 -19.53 6.50 -12.69
C ALA A 130 -18.58 5.31 -12.88
N GLU A 131 -19.07 4.20 -13.43
CA GLU A 131 -18.27 3.01 -13.74
C GLU A 131 -17.16 3.31 -14.75
N SER A 132 -17.47 4.13 -15.77
CA SER A 132 -16.49 4.58 -16.77
C SER A 132 -15.40 5.47 -16.15
N ALA A 133 -15.77 6.38 -15.23
CA ALA A 133 -14.81 7.22 -14.53
C ALA A 133 -13.88 6.42 -13.61
N ILE A 134 -14.41 5.41 -12.91
CA ILE A 134 -13.64 4.53 -12.01
C ILE A 134 -12.62 3.71 -12.82
N THR A 135 -13.09 3.04 -13.87
CA THR A 135 -12.23 2.20 -14.72
C THR A 135 -11.20 3.04 -15.49
N GLY A 136 -11.58 4.22 -15.98
CA GLY A 136 -10.68 5.17 -16.63
C GLY A 136 -9.59 5.71 -15.70
N ALA A 137 -9.83 5.74 -14.39
CA ALA A 137 -8.82 6.11 -13.40
C ALA A 137 -7.85 4.97 -13.04
N GLY A 138 -8.03 3.75 -13.57
CA GLY A 138 -7.21 2.58 -13.21
C GLY A 138 -7.66 1.89 -11.91
N LEU A 139 -8.91 2.12 -11.50
CA LEU A 139 -9.57 1.44 -10.38
C LEU A 139 -10.57 0.41 -10.92
N THR A 140 -11.11 -0.43 -10.03
CA THR A 140 -12.12 -1.43 -10.40
C THR A 140 -13.48 -1.08 -9.79
N VAL A 141 -14.56 -1.47 -10.45
CA VAL A 141 -15.92 -1.33 -9.90
C VAL A 141 -16.12 -2.45 -8.88
N GLY A 142 -16.43 -2.05 -7.64
CA GLY A 142 -16.67 -2.96 -6.52
C GLY A 142 -18.13 -3.42 -6.43
N ALA A 143 -18.62 -3.57 -5.20
CA ALA A 143 -20.01 -3.91 -4.94
C ALA A 143 -20.93 -2.74 -5.33
N THR A 144 -21.94 -3.03 -6.14
CA THR A 144 -23.01 -2.07 -6.44
C THR A 144 -24.28 -2.48 -5.70
N THR A 145 -24.75 -1.61 -4.81
CA THR A 145 -26.00 -1.80 -4.06
C THR A 145 -26.99 -0.70 -4.39
N THR A 146 -28.27 -0.92 -4.10
CA THR A 146 -29.32 0.07 -4.36
C THR A 146 -30.00 0.52 -3.08
N ALA A 147 -30.30 1.80 -2.97
CA ALA A 147 -31.05 2.37 -1.85
C ALA A 147 -32.09 3.40 -2.34
N SER A 148 -33.17 3.58 -1.58
CA SER A 148 -34.11 4.66 -1.85
C SER A 148 -33.53 6.01 -1.41
N HIS A 149 -33.71 7.04 -2.21
CA HIS A 149 -33.29 8.40 -1.92
C HIS A 149 -34.31 9.41 -2.44
N ALA A 150 -34.69 10.38 -1.61
CA ALA A 150 -35.76 11.33 -1.94
C ALA A 150 -35.38 12.33 -3.04
N SER A 151 -34.10 12.74 -3.10
CA SER A 151 -33.62 13.80 -4.00
C SER A 151 -32.67 13.33 -5.10
N VAL A 152 -32.17 12.09 -5.04
CA VAL A 152 -31.24 11.58 -6.05
C VAL A 152 -32.06 10.78 -7.06
N PRO A 153 -32.03 11.13 -8.36
CA PRO A 153 -32.78 10.43 -9.38
C PRO A 153 -32.47 8.94 -9.40
N ALA A 154 -33.46 8.11 -9.76
CA ALA A 154 -33.23 6.68 -9.93
C ALA A 154 -32.15 6.44 -10.99
N GLY A 155 -31.20 5.54 -10.70
CA GLY A 155 -30.05 5.24 -11.55
C GLY A 155 -28.82 6.12 -11.34
N SER A 156 -28.88 7.13 -10.46
CA SER A 156 -27.73 7.95 -10.09
C SER A 156 -27.08 7.46 -8.80
N VAL A 157 -25.76 7.65 -8.68
CA VAL A 157 -24.97 7.26 -7.49
C VAL A 157 -25.32 8.17 -6.31
N ILE A 158 -25.77 7.57 -5.21
CA ILE A 158 -26.00 8.22 -3.90
C ILE A 158 -24.67 8.41 -3.16
N SER A 159 -23.87 7.36 -3.12
CA SER A 159 -22.59 7.35 -2.41
C SER A 159 -21.62 6.37 -3.03
N GLN A 160 -20.34 6.59 -2.74
CA GLN A 160 -19.24 5.73 -3.15
C GLN A 160 -18.36 5.42 -1.94
N ASN A 161 -17.67 4.28 -1.98
CA ASN A 161 -16.63 3.93 -1.03
C ASN A 161 -15.51 3.20 -1.78
N PRO A 162 -14.25 3.65 -1.75
CA PRO A 162 -13.73 4.76 -0.96
C PRO A 162 -14.22 6.15 -1.42
N ALA A 163 -14.15 7.13 -0.50
CA ALA A 163 -14.60 8.49 -0.76
C ALA A 163 -13.76 9.18 -1.85
N ALA A 164 -14.35 10.15 -2.55
CA ALA A 164 -13.64 10.95 -3.55
C ALA A 164 -12.39 11.62 -2.95
N GLY A 165 -11.29 11.60 -3.69
CA GLY A 165 -10.01 12.14 -3.23
C GLY A 165 -9.19 11.21 -2.33
N ALA A 166 -9.75 10.06 -1.90
CA ALA A 166 -8.97 9.03 -1.21
C ALA A 166 -7.82 8.53 -2.10
N SER A 167 -6.68 8.19 -1.49
CA SER A 167 -5.55 7.56 -2.18
C SER A 167 -5.57 6.07 -1.91
N VAL A 168 -5.67 5.27 -2.96
CA VAL A 168 -5.80 3.80 -2.88
C VAL A 168 -4.84 3.13 -3.84
N ALA A 169 -4.49 1.87 -3.61
CA ALA A 169 -3.64 1.15 -4.54
C ALA A 169 -4.31 1.03 -5.92
N ALA A 170 -3.51 1.06 -6.98
CA ALA A 170 -3.99 0.79 -8.33
C ALA A 170 -4.80 -0.52 -8.39
N GLY A 171 -5.92 -0.52 -9.11
CA GLY A 171 -6.83 -1.67 -9.20
C GLY A 171 -7.75 -1.88 -7.99
N SER A 172 -7.67 -1.05 -6.94
CA SER A 172 -8.59 -1.14 -5.79
C SER A 172 -10.06 -1.00 -6.21
N PRO A 173 -10.99 -1.74 -5.57
CA PRO A 173 -12.41 -1.63 -5.85
C PRO A 173 -13.01 -0.34 -5.28
N VAL A 174 -13.97 0.22 -6.00
CA VAL A 174 -14.84 1.31 -5.55
C VAL A 174 -16.29 0.81 -5.54
N ASP A 175 -16.85 0.66 -4.35
CA ASP A 175 -18.23 0.29 -4.12
C ASP A 175 -19.15 1.49 -4.35
N LEU A 176 -20.34 1.21 -4.89
CA LEU A 176 -21.34 2.21 -5.24
C LEU A 176 -22.68 1.89 -4.57
N VAL A 177 -23.36 2.94 -4.12
CA VAL A 177 -24.77 2.89 -3.74
C VAL A 177 -25.55 3.71 -4.76
N VAL A 178 -26.45 3.08 -5.49
CA VAL A 178 -27.24 3.69 -6.57
C VAL A 178 -28.67 3.94 -6.08
N SER A 179 -29.28 5.04 -6.50
CA SER A 179 -30.64 5.40 -6.12
C SER A 179 -31.67 4.59 -6.90
N ASN A 180 -32.68 4.08 -6.18
CA ASN A 180 -33.93 3.57 -6.75
C ASN A 180 -35.05 4.64 -6.72
N GLY A 181 -34.73 5.90 -6.42
CA GLY A 181 -35.69 6.98 -6.21
C GLY A 181 -36.31 6.99 -4.81
N PRO A 182 -37.37 7.78 -4.58
CA PRO A 182 -37.98 7.93 -3.26
C PRO A 182 -38.47 6.61 -2.68
N ALA A 183 -38.49 6.52 -1.34
CA ALA A 183 -39.01 5.34 -0.67
C ALA A 183 -40.49 5.12 -1.03
N PRO A 184 -40.92 3.88 -1.31
CA PRO A 184 -42.31 3.59 -1.57
C PRO A 184 -43.16 3.83 -0.32
N VAL A 185 -44.39 4.26 -0.55
CA VAL A 185 -45.38 4.55 0.48
C VAL A 185 -46.43 3.44 0.49
N SER A 186 -46.87 3.03 1.68
CA SER A 186 -47.96 2.06 1.82
C SER A 186 -49.31 2.76 1.71
N VAL A 187 -50.20 2.23 0.88
CA VAL A 187 -51.54 2.77 0.70
C VAL A 187 -52.37 2.56 1.98
N PRO A 188 -52.90 3.63 2.63
CA PRO A 188 -53.70 3.50 3.83
C PRO A 188 -55.04 2.81 3.54
N ASN A 189 -55.63 2.16 4.55
CA ASN A 189 -56.99 1.68 4.46
C ASN A 189 -57.98 2.81 4.75
N VAL A 190 -58.70 3.24 3.73
CA VAL A 190 -59.73 4.29 3.83
C VAL A 190 -61.15 3.78 3.57
N VAL A 191 -61.31 2.48 3.34
CA VAL A 191 -62.63 1.85 3.14
C VAL A 191 -63.49 2.04 4.39
N GLY A 192 -64.73 2.50 4.21
CA GLY A 192 -65.65 2.81 5.29
C GLY A 192 -65.42 4.18 5.97
N LEU A 193 -64.37 4.93 5.64
CA LEU A 193 -64.22 6.30 6.12
C LEU A 193 -65.15 7.26 5.38
N ALA A 194 -65.48 8.38 6.02
CA ALA A 194 -66.11 9.51 5.32
C ALA A 194 -65.14 10.08 4.28
N LYS A 195 -65.66 10.55 3.13
CA LYS A 195 -64.85 11.08 2.02
C LYS A 195 -63.75 12.04 2.48
N THR A 196 -64.08 13.04 3.29
CA THR A 196 -63.11 14.04 3.80
C THR A 196 -62.00 13.45 4.65
N ASN A 197 -62.31 12.42 5.44
CA ASN A 197 -61.32 11.73 6.27
C ASN A 197 -60.43 10.82 5.41
N ALA A 198 -61.01 10.18 4.38
CA ALA A 198 -60.25 9.39 3.41
C ALA A 198 -59.24 10.26 2.63
N GLU A 199 -59.67 11.43 2.15
CA GLU A 199 -58.80 12.40 1.47
C GLU A 199 -57.65 12.87 2.38
N SER A 200 -57.94 13.15 3.65
CA SER A 200 -56.95 13.54 4.64
C SER A 200 -55.95 12.42 4.95
N ALA A 201 -56.42 11.17 5.03
CA ALA A 201 -55.56 10.01 5.27
C ALA A 201 -54.63 9.72 4.07
N ILE A 202 -55.14 9.85 2.84
CA ILE A 202 -54.36 9.68 1.60
C ILE A 202 -53.28 10.76 1.49
N THR A 203 -53.66 12.03 1.62
CA THR A 203 -52.71 13.15 1.53
C THR A 203 -51.70 13.16 2.68
N GLY A 204 -52.13 12.81 3.89
CA GLY A 204 -51.25 12.64 5.05
C GLY A 204 -50.23 11.51 4.91
N ALA A 205 -50.53 10.48 4.10
CA ALA A 205 -49.59 9.43 3.75
C ALA A 205 -48.58 9.84 2.67
N GLY A 206 -48.70 11.05 2.07
CA GLY A 206 -47.86 11.47 0.95
C GLY A 206 -48.32 10.90 -0.41
N LEU A 207 -49.58 10.48 -0.51
CA LEU A 207 -50.24 10.06 -1.74
C LEU A 207 -51.17 11.16 -2.25
N THR A 208 -51.60 11.05 -3.51
CA THR A 208 -52.57 11.99 -4.09
C THR A 208 -53.95 11.36 -4.17
N VAL A 209 -54.99 12.17 -4.04
CA VAL A 209 -56.37 11.72 -4.25
C VAL A 209 -56.60 11.60 -5.75
N GLY A 210 -56.95 10.39 -6.19
CA GLY A 210 -57.22 10.07 -7.59
C GLY A 210 -58.67 10.34 -8.00
N ALA A 211 -59.14 9.60 -9.00
CA ALA A 211 -60.53 9.70 -9.45
C ALA A 211 -61.50 9.29 -8.33
N ILE A 212 -62.53 10.11 -8.10
CA ILE A 212 -63.62 9.81 -7.17
C ILE A 212 -64.88 9.54 -7.99
N THR A 213 -65.40 8.32 -7.90
CA THR A 213 -66.65 7.91 -8.54
C THR A 213 -67.70 7.56 -7.49
N THR A 214 -68.97 7.73 -7.82
CA THR A 214 -70.08 7.37 -6.93
C THR A 214 -70.79 6.10 -7.41
N ALA A 215 -71.23 5.26 -6.47
CA ALA A 215 -71.99 4.05 -6.76
C ALA A 215 -72.96 3.77 -5.61
N SER A 216 -74.17 3.28 -5.90
CA SER A 216 -75.11 2.89 -4.84
C SER A 216 -74.68 1.59 -4.17
N HIS A 217 -74.71 1.56 -2.83
CA HIS A 217 -74.37 0.36 -2.05
C HIS A 217 -75.37 0.14 -0.92
N ALA A 218 -75.88 -1.09 -0.78
CA ALA A 218 -76.97 -1.39 0.15
C ALA A 218 -76.59 -1.27 1.64
N SER A 219 -75.30 -1.47 1.96
CA SER A 219 -74.81 -1.53 3.36
C SER A 219 -73.80 -0.44 3.74
N VAL A 220 -73.44 0.45 2.80
CA VAL A 220 -72.51 1.56 3.08
C VAL A 220 -73.33 2.84 3.13
N ALA A 221 -73.21 3.60 4.22
CA ALA A 221 -73.94 4.86 4.34
C ALA A 221 -73.43 5.89 3.33
N SER A 222 -74.32 6.78 2.87
CA SER A 222 -73.98 7.82 1.90
C SER A 222 -72.79 8.68 2.35
N GLY A 223 -71.91 9.01 1.40
CA GLY A 223 -70.72 9.82 1.67
C GLY A 223 -69.53 9.05 2.25
N ARG A 224 -69.61 7.72 2.35
CA ARG A 224 -68.50 6.85 2.77
C ARG A 224 -67.86 6.10 1.61
N VAL A 225 -66.58 5.80 1.75
CA VAL A 225 -65.80 5.03 0.76
C VAL A 225 -66.27 3.57 0.75
N ILE A 226 -66.73 3.11 -0.42
CA ILE A 226 -67.07 1.71 -0.73
C ILE A 226 -65.80 0.91 -1.02
N SER A 227 -64.92 1.45 -1.87
CA SER A 227 -63.69 0.80 -2.27
C SER A 227 -62.61 1.82 -2.63
N GLN A 228 -61.38 1.37 -2.62
CA GLN A 228 -60.20 2.14 -3.02
C GLN A 228 -59.37 1.36 -4.02
N THR A 229 -58.61 2.05 -4.86
CA THR A 229 -57.61 1.45 -5.74
C THR A 229 -56.41 2.38 -5.83
N PRO A 230 -55.19 1.93 -5.50
CA PRO A 230 -54.81 0.57 -5.12
C PRO A 230 -55.35 0.09 -3.75
N ALA A 231 -55.30 -1.23 -3.53
CA ALA A 231 -55.80 -1.84 -2.29
C ALA A 231 -54.94 -1.42 -1.08
N ALA A 232 -55.53 -1.43 0.11
CA ALA A 232 -54.82 -1.11 1.34
C ALA A 232 -53.58 -2.01 1.55
N GLY A 233 -52.49 -1.43 2.02
CA GLY A 233 -51.21 -2.14 2.21
C GLY A 233 -50.37 -2.31 0.95
N THR A 234 -50.87 -1.93 -0.23
CA THR A 234 -50.08 -1.93 -1.47
C THR A 234 -48.96 -0.89 -1.36
N SER A 235 -47.72 -1.27 -1.69
CA SER A 235 -46.60 -0.33 -1.80
C SER A 235 -46.61 0.35 -3.16
N VAL A 236 -46.66 1.68 -3.17
CA VAL A 236 -46.68 2.50 -4.39
C VAL A 236 -45.61 3.59 -4.31
N ALA A 237 -45.25 4.18 -5.45
CA ALA A 237 -44.36 5.33 -5.45
C ALA A 237 -44.98 6.50 -4.67
N ALA A 238 -44.17 7.27 -3.95
CA ALA A 238 -44.64 8.50 -3.31
C ALA A 238 -45.35 9.41 -4.33
N GLY A 239 -46.46 10.04 -3.92
CA GLY A 239 -47.29 10.87 -4.79
C GLY A 239 -48.26 10.11 -5.71
N SER A 240 -48.27 8.78 -5.70
CA SER A 240 -49.23 7.98 -6.50
C SER A 240 -50.68 8.30 -6.14
N ALA A 241 -51.55 8.23 -7.14
CA ALA A 241 -52.98 8.50 -6.98
C ALA A 241 -53.75 7.30 -6.42
N VAL A 242 -54.63 7.54 -5.44
CA VAL A 242 -55.57 6.56 -4.91
C VAL A 242 -56.99 6.93 -5.34
N ALA A 243 -57.58 6.12 -6.23
CA ALA A 243 -58.95 6.28 -6.68
C ALA A 243 -59.93 5.73 -5.64
N LEU A 244 -61.09 6.38 -5.51
CA LEU A 244 -62.13 6.06 -4.53
C LEU A 244 -63.48 5.85 -5.20
N VAL A 245 -64.21 4.85 -4.73
CA VAL A 245 -65.65 4.70 -5.01
C VAL A 245 -66.41 5.05 -3.73
N VAL A 246 -67.37 5.97 -3.82
CA VAL A 246 -68.13 6.51 -2.66
C VAL A 246 -69.62 6.20 -2.81
N SER A 247 -70.31 5.93 -1.71
CA SER A 247 -71.76 5.63 -1.70
C SER A 247 -72.69 6.82 -1.76
#